data_AF-A0A9D5N111-F1
#
_entry.id   AF-A0A9D5N111-F1
#
_cell.length_a   1.000
_cell.length_b   1.000
_cell.length_c   1.000
_cell.angle_alpha   90.00
_cell.angle_beta   90.00
_cell.angle_gamma   90.00
#
_symmetry.space_group_name_H-M   'P 1'
#
loop_
_entity.id
_entity.type
_entity.pdbx_description
1 polymer ?
#
loop_
_entity_poly.entity_id
_entity_poly.type
_entity_poly.pdbx_seq_one_letter_code
_entity_poly.pdbx_strand_id
1 'polypeptide(L)' 'MEYITAKEAAEKWNISQRRVQVLCEQGRIFGVVRLGWAWAIPKEADKPVDLRSQKDDKKIKNK' A
#
# COMPACT_ATOMS: atom_id res chain seq x y z
N MET A 1 -5.68 -11.53 13.17
CA MET A 1 -5.30 -10.40 12.30
C MET A 1 -3.91 -10.68 11.76
N GLU A 2 -3.81 -11.02 10.48
CA GLU A 2 -2.52 -11.10 9.80
C GLU A 2 -2.11 -9.70 9.31
N TYR A 3 -0.86 -9.33 9.54
CA TYR A 3 -0.28 -8.08 9.04
C TYR A 3 0.76 -8.40 7.98
N ILE A 4 0.82 -7.54 6.98
CA ILE A 4 1.84 -7.50 5.96
C ILE A 4 2.66 -6.22 6.10
N THR A 5 3.90 -6.29 5.63
CA THR A 5 4.81 -5.15 5.58
C THR A 5 4.42 -4.18 4.47
N ALA A 6 4.95 -2.96 4.53
CA ALA A 6 4.82 -2.00 3.44
C ALA A 6 5.34 -2.53 2.08
N LYS A 7 6.30 -3.45 2.08
CA LYS A 7 6.83 -4.06 0.85
C LYS A 7 5.83 -5.05 0.24
N GLU A 8 5.29 -5.94 1.05
CA GLU A 8 4.28 -6.91 0.60
C GLU A 8 2.99 -6.22 0.15
N ALA A 9 2.57 -5.16 0.85
CA ALA A 9 1.46 -4.33 0.41
C ALA A 9 1.73 -3.62 -0.92
N ALA A 10 2.99 -3.22 -1.17
CA ALA A 10 3.40 -2.60 -2.43
C ALA A 10 3.25 -3.58 -3.60
N GLU A 11 3.68 -4.83 -3.40
CA GLU A 11 3.51 -5.92 -4.37
C GLU A 11 2.03 -6.26 -4.58
N LYS A 12 1.25 -6.40 -3.49
CA LYS A 12 -0.21 -6.66 -3.54
C LYS A 12 -0.97 -5.59 -4.33
N TRP A 13 -0.64 -4.32 -4.13
CA TRP A 13 -1.34 -3.18 -4.73
C TRP A 13 -0.70 -2.68 -6.03
N ASN A 14 0.39 -3.32 -6.45
CA ASN A 14 1.20 -2.97 -7.60
C ASN A 14 1.56 -1.47 -7.63
N ILE A 15 2.05 -0.96 -6.49
CA ILE A 15 2.55 0.42 -6.33
C ILE A 15 3.93 0.40 -5.69
N SER A 16 4.63 1.53 -5.65
CA SER A 16 5.91 1.60 -4.96
C SER A 16 5.74 1.54 -3.43
N GLN A 17 6.70 0.94 -2.72
CA GLN A 17 6.74 0.93 -1.25
C GLN A 17 6.67 2.34 -0.66
N ARG A 18 7.32 3.32 -1.31
CA ARG A 18 7.22 4.73 -0.93
C ARG A 18 5.78 5.23 -1.00
N ARG A 19 4.99 4.83 -2.01
CA ARG A 19 3.57 5.20 -2.10
C ARG A 19 2.77 4.56 -0.97
N VAL A 20 3.03 3.30 -0.65
CA VAL A 20 2.40 2.62 0.50
C VAL A 20 2.67 3.38 1.80
N GLN A 21 3.92 3.76 2.07
CA GLN A 21 4.28 4.54 3.25
C GLN A 21 3.53 5.87 3.33
N VAL A 22 3.45 6.61 2.21
CA VAL A 22 2.67 7.85 2.16
C VAL A 22 1.18 7.61 2.44
N LEU A 23 0.60 6.51 1.94
CA LEU A 23 -0.81 6.17 2.22
C LEU A 23 -1.03 5.81 3.70
N CYS A 24 -0.05 5.16 4.33
CA CYS A 24 -0.07 4.86 5.76
C CYS A 24 0.04 6.15 6.59
N GLU A 25 0.97 7.05 6.24
CA GLU A 25 1.16 8.36 6.90
C GLU A 25 -0.07 9.25 6.75
N GLN A 26 -0.74 9.20 5.60
CA GLN A 26 -1.98 9.93 5.34
C GLN A 26 -3.21 9.32 6.05
N GLY A 27 -3.05 8.20 6.77
CA GLY A 27 -4.16 7.53 7.44
C GLY A 27 -5.23 6.99 6.49
N ARG A 28 -4.88 6.73 5.22
CA ARG A 28 -5.84 6.28 4.19
C ARG A 28 -6.09 4.77 4.22
N ILE A 29 -5.31 4.03 5.01
CA ILE A 29 -5.41 2.58 5.16
C ILE A 29 -5.90 2.31 6.58
N PHE A 30 -7.08 1.68 6.70
CA PHE A 30 -7.66 1.38 8.01
C PHE A 30 -6.89 0.25 8.71
N GLY A 31 -6.74 0.36 10.03
CA GLY A 31 -6.09 -0.66 10.86
C GLY A 31 -4.56 -0.74 10.71
N VAL A 32 -3.95 0.24 10.05
CA VAL A 32 -2.48 0.36 9.97
C VAL A 32 -1.90 0.72 11.34
N VAL A 33 -0.79 0.06 11.70
CA VAL A 33 -0.03 0.34 12.92
C VAL A 33 1.40 0.69 12.55
N ARG A 34 1.92 1.80 13.10
CA ARG A 34 3.32 2.20 12.95
C ARG A 34 4.17 1.48 14.01
N LEU A 35 5.11 0.65 13.57
CA LEU A 35 6.06 -0.07 14.41
C LEU A 35 7.45 0.56 14.24
N GLY A 36 7.63 1.74 14.83
CA GLY A 36 8.86 2.54 14.70
C GLY A 36 9.09 3.01 13.26
N TRP A 37 10.03 2.36 12.58
CA TRP A 37 10.40 2.61 11.18
C TRP A 37 9.60 1.77 10.18
N ALA A 38 8.90 0.74 10.65
CA ALA A 38 8.09 -0.15 9.83
C ALA A 38 6.59 0.16 9.96
N TRP A 39 5.82 -0.30 8.97
CA TRP A 39 4.37 -0.25 8.96
C TRP A 39 3.81 -1.67 8.95
N ALA A 40 2.91 -1.96 9.90
CA ALA A 40 2.09 -3.15 9.92
C ALA A 40 0.74 -2.82 9.28
N ILE A 41 0.53 -3.35 8.08
CA ILE A 41 -0.67 -3.13 7.27
C ILE A 41 -1.52 -4.39 7.38
N PRO A 42 -2.82 -4.31 7.71
CA PRO A 42 -3.66 -5.50 7.71
C PRO A 42 -3.65 -6.17 6.34
N LYS A 43 -3.50 -7.49 6.29
CA LYS A 43 -3.52 -8.26 5.02
C LYS A 43 -4.84 -8.10 4.27
N GLU A 44 -5.92 -7.92 5.01
CA GLU A 44 -7.29 -7.68 4.51
C GLU A 44 -7.50 -6.23 4.03
N ALA A 45 -6.55 -5.32 4.27
CA ALA A 45 -6.67 -3.96 3.80
C ALA A 45 -6.56 -3.89 2.27
N ASP A 46 -7.48 -3.14 1.66
CA ASP A 46 -7.48 -2.84 0.25
C ASP A 46 -6.77 -1.52 -0.06
N LYS A 47 -6.30 -1.40 -1.29
CA LYS A 47 -5.66 -0.19 -1.80
C LYS A 47 -6.69 0.95 -1.73
N PRO A 48 -6.43 2.05 -1.00
CA PRO A 48 -7.32 3.20 -1.03
C PRO A 48 -7.33 3.84 -2.42
N VAL A 49 -8.49 4.35 -2.84
CA VAL A 49 -8.66 5.01 -4.15
C VAL A 49 -7.69 6.18 -4.26
N ASP A 50 -6.71 6.09 -5.18
CA ASP A 50 -5.75 7.15 -5.39
C ASP A 50 -6.32 8.21 -6.35
N LEU A 51 -6.73 9.36 -5.80
CA LEU A 51 -7.28 10.49 -6.56
C LEU A 51 -6.27 11.13 -7.52
N ARG A 52 -4.98 10.78 -7.45
CA ARG A 52 -3.93 11.32 -8.32
C ARG A 52 -3.87 10.62 -9.69
N SER A 53 -4.42 9.41 -9.80
CA SER A 53 -4.32 8.59 -11.01
C SER A 53 -5.68 8.46 -11.68
N GLN A 54 -5.99 9.43 -12.55
CA GLN A 54 -7.01 9.24 -13.59
C GLN A 54 -6.42 8.55 -14.83
N LYS A 55 -5.16 8.11 -14.78
CA LYS A 55 -4.41 7.45 -15.86
C LYS A 55 -3.43 6.46 -15.21
N ASP A 56 -3.16 5.36 -15.93
CA ASP A 56 -2.11 4.35 -15.67
C ASP A 56 -2.54 3.01 -15.02
N ASP A 57 -3.64 2.44 -15.48
CA ASP A 57 -3.91 0.98 -15.51
C ASP A 57 -3.17 0.26 -16.67
N LYS A 58 -1.94 0.68 -17.02
CA LYS A 58 -1.17 0.00 -18.07
C LYS A 58 0.29 -0.18 -17.68
N LYS A 59 0.72 -1.45 -17.72
CA LYS A 59 2.04 -2.04 -17.42
C LYS A 59 2.16 -2.35 -15.93
N ILE A 60 2.22 -3.61 -15.52
CA ILE A 60 3.31 -4.55 -15.84
C ILE A 60 2.75 -5.97 -16.11
N LYS A 61 2.60 -6.32 -17.38
CA LYS A 61 2.89 -7.69 -17.86
C LYS A 61 4.24 -7.55 -18.54
N ASN A 62 5.24 -8.33 -18.13
CA ASN A 62 6.59 -8.55 -18.70
C ASN A 62 7.40 -8.96 -17.45
N LYS A 63 7.83 -10.20 -17.24
CA LYS A 63 8.35 -11.24 -18.14
C LYS A 63 8.26 -12.58 -17.42
#